data_AF-A0A2G6E2F3-F1
#
_entry.id   AF-A0A2G6E2F3-F1
#
_cell.length_a   1.000
_cell.length_b   1.000
_cell.length_c   1.000
_cell.angle_alpha   90.00
_cell.angle_beta   90.00
_cell.angle_gamma   90.00
#
_symmetry.space_group_name_H-M   'P 1'
#
loop_
_entity.id
_entity.type
_entity.pdbx_description
1 polymer ?
#
loop_
_entity_poly.entity_id
_entity_poly.type
_entity_poly.pdbx_seq_one_letter_code
_entity_poly.pdbx_strand_id
1 'polypeptide(L)'
;MVGVESERFALHSGRKRPKYTPKDIHCPSCGAGLTVKDERSELVVCEYCGSHLDVSKEEKEILGKGASRKWEFPLQIGDSFRHKKVRYEIIARMVFIEDDDEDELSRQYLLYNPCHGTLWLSEYDGDYSLSSDTHLMPKADPFSLKQGAVMTTYDDRKWVLEGTGVYELVYVDGALPWIAAVGDRVEYAEFLNKKSPKLQYDVQRIDGEIEYGKGESLSLQQLRRALGKSEFEKDHELEANQSIEHFVKTQRDFKLVFAMIIAMLAINMFMAIYAISQGTLVMEQQFSPAELTEETYSKPFRVVKNGEVVRIKINANLANAWMSLDIGVVKDESTLIHVDGADLSYYHGYDDEGESWSEGSRRGTLYFKIPWEGDYKLLVHAVGASGNVERAVQASHSATIQVYTGAMDGTFSLLMLIVSIILLVLTFIGYRIWRQ
;
A
#
# COMPACT_ATOMS: atom_id res chain seq x y z
N MET A 1 57.99 32.53 37.72
CA MET A 1 57.13 33.52 37.04
C MET A 1 57.62 33.63 35.62
N VAL A 2 56.91 33.00 34.68
CA VAL A 2 57.09 33.24 33.24
C VAL A 2 55.68 33.56 32.75
N GLY A 3 55.47 34.81 32.39
CA GLY A 3 54.19 35.30 31.89
C GLY A 3 53.94 34.72 30.51
N VAL A 4 52.81 34.05 30.35
CA VAL A 4 52.26 33.73 29.03
C VAL A 4 51.57 35.01 28.56
N GLU A 5 52.23 35.75 27.66
CA GLU A 5 51.60 36.81 26.90
C GLU A 5 50.41 36.20 26.14
N SER A 6 49.23 36.59 26.56
CA SER A 6 48.01 36.44 25.77
C SER A 6 48.10 37.46 24.65
N GLU A 7 48.74 37.07 23.54
CA GLU A 7 48.47 37.74 22.26
C GLU A 7 46.97 37.58 21.99
N ARG A 8 46.27 38.67 22.30
CA ARG A 8 44.85 38.87 22.08
C ARG A 8 44.61 38.82 20.58
N PHE A 9 44.28 37.64 20.04
CA PHE A 9 43.47 37.58 18.83
C PHE A 9 42.26 38.46 19.10
N ALA A 10 42.13 39.55 18.34
CA ALA A 10 41.07 40.52 18.47
C ALA A 10 39.72 39.92 17.99
N LEU A 11 39.28 38.86 18.66
CA LEU A 11 38.02 38.13 18.40
C LEU A 11 36.79 39.01 18.66
N HIS A 12 36.96 40.16 19.32
CA HIS A 12 35.90 41.14 19.59
C HIS A 12 35.83 42.28 18.56
N SER A 13 36.82 42.39 17.66
CA SER A 13 36.73 43.27 16.50
C SER A 13 36.62 42.42 15.24
N GLY A 14 35.46 41.78 15.07
CA GLY A 14 35.16 41.08 13.83
C GLY A 14 35.38 42.03 12.66
N ARG A 15 36.20 41.62 11.68
CA ARG A 15 36.36 42.35 10.42
C ARG A 15 34.95 42.60 9.88
N LYS A 16 34.54 43.87 9.72
CA LYS A 16 33.26 44.16 9.07
C LYS A 16 33.31 43.50 7.69
N ARG A 17 32.35 42.61 7.42
CA ARG A 17 32.25 41.96 6.12
C ARG A 17 32.22 43.07 5.06
N PRO A 18 33.06 43.02 4.02
CA PRO A 18 33.01 43.99 2.94
C PRO A 18 31.57 44.11 2.43
N LYS A 19 31.19 45.32 1.99
CA LYS A 19 29.89 45.50 1.36
C LYS A 19 29.84 44.61 0.12
N TYR A 20 28.92 43.65 0.11
CA TYR A 20 28.71 42.78 -1.04
C TYR A 20 28.48 43.62 -2.30
N THR A 21 29.25 43.30 -3.34
CA THR A 21 29.17 43.95 -4.65
C THR A 21 29.17 42.84 -5.69
N PRO A 22 28.08 42.66 -6.47
CA PRO A 22 28.05 41.71 -7.58
C PRO A 22 29.21 41.95 -8.56
N LYS A 23 29.67 40.88 -9.20
CA LYS A 23 30.78 40.93 -10.17
C LYS A 23 30.20 41.12 -11.57
N ASP A 24 30.55 42.22 -12.23
CA ASP A 24 30.18 42.43 -13.63
C ASP A 24 31.21 41.80 -14.57
N ILE A 25 30.73 41.06 -15.56
CA ILE A 25 31.54 40.38 -16.57
C ILE A 25 31.01 40.69 -17.96
N HIS A 26 31.86 40.61 -18.98
CA HIS A 26 31.43 40.62 -20.38
C HIS A 26 31.44 39.20 -20.93
N CYS A 27 30.40 38.84 -21.69
CA CYS A 27 30.32 37.58 -22.40
C CYS A 27 31.37 37.55 -23.52
N PRO A 28 32.31 36.59 -23.54
CA PRO A 28 33.32 36.49 -24.59
C PRO A 28 32.73 36.13 -25.97
N SER A 29 31.50 35.62 -26.03
CA SER A 29 30.84 35.27 -27.30
C SER A 29 30.17 36.45 -27.99
N CYS A 30 29.41 37.28 -27.26
CA CYS A 30 28.62 38.37 -27.85
C CYS A 30 28.95 39.78 -27.32
N GLY A 31 29.83 39.90 -26.32
CA GLY A 31 30.22 41.16 -25.71
C GLY A 31 29.21 41.76 -24.71
N ALA A 32 28.07 41.11 -24.46
CA ALA A 32 27.07 41.61 -23.52
C ALA A 32 27.60 41.65 -22.08
N GLY A 33 27.21 42.68 -21.31
CA GLY A 33 27.48 42.76 -19.87
C GLY A 33 26.54 41.85 -19.08
N LEU A 34 27.08 41.09 -18.14
CA LEU A 34 26.37 40.17 -17.25
C LEU A 34 26.75 40.46 -15.81
N THR A 35 25.79 40.42 -14.90
CA THR A 35 26.04 40.61 -13.46
C THR A 35 25.98 39.26 -12.75
N VAL A 36 27.12 38.80 -12.26
CA VAL A 36 27.25 37.58 -11.47
C VAL A 36 27.01 37.90 -10.00
N LYS A 37 25.94 37.33 -9.45
CA LYS A 37 25.52 37.60 -8.07
C LYS A 37 26.27 36.74 -7.06
N ASP A 38 26.35 35.44 -7.27
CA ASP A 38 27.13 34.61 -6.35
C ASP A 38 28.62 34.65 -6.71
N GLU A 39 29.46 35.06 -5.77
CA GLU A 39 30.92 35.05 -5.90
C GLU A 39 31.48 33.63 -6.11
N ARG A 40 30.70 32.59 -5.76
CA ARG A 40 31.03 31.18 -5.98
C ARG A 40 30.55 30.63 -7.32
N SER A 41 29.95 31.45 -8.18
CA SER A 41 29.48 30.96 -9.48
C SER A 41 30.67 30.44 -10.30
N GLU A 42 30.53 29.25 -10.84
CA GLU A 42 31.47 28.65 -11.79
C GLU A 42 30.88 28.65 -13.21
N LEU A 43 29.58 28.37 -13.35
CA LEU A 43 28.85 28.48 -14.61
C LEU A 43 28.01 29.75 -14.64
N VAL A 44 28.06 30.48 -15.75
CA VAL A 44 27.13 31.56 -16.07
C VAL A 44 26.63 31.42 -17.51
N VAL A 45 25.31 31.34 -17.69
CA VAL A 45 24.68 31.31 -19.01
C VAL A 45 24.30 32.73 -19.43
N CYS A 46 24.81 33.15 -20.58
CA CYS A 46 24.53 34.49 -21.11
C CYS A 46 23.06 34.62 -21.55
N GLU A 47 22.29 35.46 -20.87
CA GLU A 47 20.86 35.72 -21.19
C GLU A 47 20.63 36.25 -22.61
N TYR A 48 21.65 36.86 -23.25
CA TYR A 48 21.53 37.46 -24.57
C TYR A 48 21.79 36.48 -25.73
N CYS A 49 22.76 35.58 -25.59
CA CYS A 49 23.20 34.72 -26.69
C CYS A 49 23.18 33.22 -26.39
N GLY A 50 22.84 32.84 -25.15
CA GLY A 50 22.74 31.46 -24.69
C GLY A 50 24.08 30.75 -24.51
N SER A 51 25.20 31.47 -24.53
CA SER A 51 26.53 30.87 -24.33
C SER A 51 26.74 30.50 -22.87
N HIS A 52 27.16 29.27 -22.62
CA HIS A 52 27.57 28.76 -21.31
C HIS A 52 29.02 29.17 -21.08
N LEU A 53 29.27 29.86 -19.97
CA LEU A 53 30.56 30.43 -19.65
C LEU A 53 31.09 29.80 -18.37
N ASP A 54 32.32 29.28 -18.41
CA ASP A 54 33.09 29.01 -17.20
C ASP A 54 33.70 30.32 -16.70
N VAL A 55 33.34 30.69 -15.48
CA VAL A 55 33.79 31.90 -14.79
C VAL A 55 34.56 31.61 -13.51
N SER A 56 34.93 30.34 -13.28
CA SER A 56 35.73 29.87 -12.14
C SER A 56 37.14 30.48 -12.12
N LYS A 57 37.66 30.82 -13.31
CA LYS A 57 38.98 31.45 -13.52
C LYS A 57 38.85 32.94 -13.87
N GLU A 58 39.98 33.65 -13.86
CA GLU A 58 40.02 35.07 -14.29
C GLU A 58 39.67 35.22 -15.78
N GLU A 59 40.25 34.36 -16.62
CA GLU A 59 39.93 34.23 -18.04
C GLU A 59 38.71 33.32 -18.20
N LYS A 60 37.70 33.80 -18.92
CA LYS A 60 36.40 33.13 -19.06
C LYS A 60 36.41 32.27 -20.30
N GLU A 61 36.02 31.02 -20.15
CA GLU A 61 35.99 30.06 -21.24
C GLU A 61 34.56 29.86 -21.74
N ILE A 62 34.39 29.72 -23.06
CA ILE A 62 33.08 29.39 -23.66
C ILE A 62 32.98 27.86 -23.70
N LEU A 63 32.05 27.30 -22.93
CA LEU A 63 31.82 25.86 -22.87
C LEU A 63 30.93 25.37 -24.02
N GLY A 64 30.12 26.27 -24.58
CA GLY A 64 29.19 25.96 -25.68
C GLY A 64 27.95 26.84 -25.60
N LYS A 65 26.88 26.40 -26.28
CA LYS A 65 25.54 26.96 -26.15
C LYS A 65 24.60 25.88 -25.63
N GLY A 66 23.64 26.29 -24.80
CA GLY A 66 22.66 25.39 -24.20
C GLY A 66 21.71 24.76 -25.21
N ALA A 67 20.79 23.94 -24.68
CA ALA A 67 19.77 23.26 -25.47
C ALA A 67 18.97 24.24 -26.35
N SER A 68 18.65 23.81 -27.58
CA SER A 68 17.85 24.61 -28.52
C SER A 68 16.37 24.68 -28.12
N ARG A 69 15.89 23.69 -27.35
CA ARG A 69 14.54 23.62 -26.80
C ARG A 69 14.35 24.75 -25.79
N LYS A 70 13.27 25.51 -25.98
CA LYS A 70 12.82 26.49 -24.98
C LYS A 70 11.96 25.78 -23.96
N TRP A 71 12.21 26.07 -22.69
CA TRP A 71 11.44 25.57 -21.57
C TRP A 71 10.67 26.70 -20.92
N GLU A 72 9.42 26.42 -20.54
CA GLU A 72 8.59 27.36 -19.81
C GLU A 72 8.83 27.20 -18.31
N PHE A 73 9.00 28.33 -17.63
CA PHE A 73 9.16 28.39 -16.19
C PHE A 73 8.13 29.34 -15.59
N PRO A 74 7.38 28.94 -14.57
CA PRO A 74 6.50 29.85 -13.85
C PRO A 74 7.28 30.94 -13.07
N LEU A 75 8.53 30.66 -12.71
CA LEU A 75 9.44 31.60 -12.04
C LEU A 75 10.62 31.98 -12.92
N GLN A 76 11.02 33.25 -12.86
CA GLN A 76 12.06 33.81 -13.71
C GLN A 76 13.32 34.14 -12.91
N ILE A 77 14.48 34.10 -13.57
CA ILE A 77 15.72 34.65 -12.99
C ILE A 77 15.46 36.12 -12.59
N GLY A 78 15.91 36.50 -11.40
CA GLY A 78 15.64 37.81 -10.82
C GLY A 78 14.40 37.89 -9.93
N ASP A 79 13.51 36.89 -9.96
CA ASP A 79 12.37 36.85 -9.06
C ASP A 79 12.81 36.83 -7.60
N SER A 80 12.10 37.59 -6.77
CA SER A 80 12.36 37.69 -5.35
C SER A 80 11.62 36.59 -4.59
N PHE A 81 12.30 35.97 -3.63
CA PHE A 81 11.70 34.98 -2.73
C PHE A 81 12.01 35.29 -1.27
N ARG A 82 11.00 35.30 -0.40
CA ARG A 82 11.17 35.59 1.03
C ARG A 82 11.05 34.32 1.87
N HIS A 83 12.12 33.96 2.57
CA HIS A 83 12.13 32.88 3.55
C HIS A 83 12.69 33.38 4.88
N LYS A 84 11.99 33.12 5.99
CA LYS A 84 12.41 33.51 7.35
C LYS A 84 12.87 34.99 7.47
N LYS A 85 12.12 35.90 6.82
CA LYS A 85 12.41 37.36 6.74
C LYS A 85 13.65 37.75 5.94
N VAL A 86 14.33 36.81 5.29
CA VAL A 86 15.44 37.04 4.37
C VAL A 86 14.90 37.06 2.95
N ARG A 87 15.38 38.00 2.13
CA ARG A 87 15.08 38.08 0.71
C ARG A 87 16.18 37.37 -0.08
N TYR A 88 15.80 36.33 -0.81
CA TYR A 88 16.61 35.66 -1.82
C TYR A 88 16.18 36.12 -3.20
N GLU A 89 17.03 35.85 -4.18
CA GLU A 89 16.74 36.05 -5.59
C GLU A 89 17.04 34.78 -6.37
N ILE A 90 16.20 34.43 -7.33
CA ILE A 90 16.45 33.31 -8.24
C ILE A 90 17.61 33.68 -9.17
N ILE A 91 18.70 32.93 -9.10
CA ILE A 91 19.92 33.16 -9.91
C ILE A 91 20.16 32.09 -10.97
N ALA A 92 19.54 30.92 -10.87
CA ALA A 92 19.58 29.88 -11.90
C ALA A 92 18.30 29.06 -11.93
N ARG A 93 18.07 28.42 -13.08
CA ARG A 93 16.96 27.49 -13.29
C ARG A 93 17.45 26.26 -14.03
N MET A 94 16.88 25.12 -13.69
CA MET A 94 17.18 23.84 -14.29
C MET A 94 15.89 23.08 -14.57
N VAL A 95 15.93 22.24 -15.60
CA VAL A 95 14.91 21.21 -15.83
C VAL A 95 15.59 19.86 -15.78
N PHE A 96 15.03 18.97 -14.98
CA PHE A 96 15.39 17.56 -14.95
C PHE A 96 14.23 16.72 -15.47
N ILE A 97 14.56 15.63 -16.16
CA ILE A 97 13.62 14.53 -16.42
C ILE A 97 13.96 13.36 -15.49
N GLU A 98 12.96 12.62 -15.06
CA GLU A 98 13.09 11.48 -14.16
C GLU A 98 13.00 10.18 -14.93
N ASP A 99 13.92 9.25 -14.66
CA ASP A 99 13.90 7.87 -15.17
C ASP A 99 13.70 7.74 -16.71
N ASP A 100 14.29 8.69 -17.43
CA ASP A 100 14.24 8.80 -18.91
C ASP A 100 12.81 9.02 -19.47
N ASP A 101 11.87 9.51 -18.65
CA ASP A 101 10.50 9.89 -19.04
C ASP A 101 10.37 11.42 -19.19
N GLU A 102 10.08 11.89 -20.41
CA GLU A 102 9.90 13.33 -20.68
C GLU A 102 8.62 13.91 -20.08
N ASP A 103 7.64 13.06 -19.74
CA ASP A 103 6.40 13.49 -19.09
C ASP A 103 6.61 13.69 -17.57
N GLU A 104 7.65 13.08 -16.99
CA GLU A 104 8.05 13.19 -15.58
C GLU A 104 9.19 14.20 -15.42
N LEU A 105 8.86 15.49 -15.43
CA LEU A 105 9.84 16.57 -15.33
C LEU A 105 9.74 17.35 -14.02
N SER A 106 10.89 17.77 -13.50
CA SER A 106 10.99 18.69 -12.37
C SER A 106 11.75 19.96 -12.76
N ARG A 107 11.32 21.10 -12.21
CA ARG A 107 12.00 22.39 -12.37
C ARG A 107 12.66 22.76 -11.06
N GLN A 108 13.96 23.07 -11.11
CA GLN A 108 14.71 23.50 -9.94
C GLN A 108 15.21 24.93 -10.10
N TYR A 109 15.15 25.68 -9.00
CA TYR A 109 15.56 27.09 -8.94
C TYR A 109 16.61 27.27 -7.84
N LEU A 110 17.75 27.86 -8.20
CA LEU A 110 18.75 28.26 -7.22
C LEU A 110 18.43 29.66 -6.69
N LEU A 111 18.16 29.76 -5.41
CA LEU A 111 17.88 31.02 -4.71
C LEU A 111 19.13 31.47 -3.98
N TYR A 112 19.52 32.74 -4.11
CA TYR A 112 20.73 33.27 -3.50
C TYR A 112 20.48 34.49 -2.61
N ASN A 113 21.20 34.53 -1.49
CA ASN A 113 21.38 35.71 -0.69
C ASN A 113 22.87 35.85 -0.28
N PRO A 114 23.49 37.03 -0.43
CA PRO A 114 24.92 37.21 -0.15
C PRO A 114 25.31 36.98 1.32
N CYS A 115 24.37 37.17 2.25
CA CYS A 115 24.58 36.98 3.68
C CYS A 115 24.18 35.59 4.18
N HIS A 116 23.24 34.94 3.51
CA HIS A 116 22.60 33.72 3.99
C HIS A 116 22.84 32.48 3.11
N GLY A 117 23.57 32.62 2.00
CA GLY A 117 23.91 31.52 1.11
C GLY A 117 22.76 31.19 0.15
N THR A 118 22.67 29.92 -0.19
CA THR A 118 21.74 29.39 -1.20
C THR A 118 20.59 28.61 -0.57
N LEU A 119 19.48 28.56 -1.30
CA LEU A 119 18.36 27.63 -1.08
C LEU A 119 17.97 27.05 -2.44
N TRP A 120 17.38 25.87 -2.42
CA TRP A 120 16.80 25.24 -3.60
C TRP A 120 15.28 25.30 -3.49
N LEU A 121 14.62 25.77 -4.55
CA LEU A 121 13.18 25.63 -4.72
C LEU A 121 12.98 24.63 -5.86
N SER A 122 12.28 23.54 -5.60
CA SER A 122 11.94 22.54 -6.61
C SER A 122 10.44 22.54 -6.86
N GLU A 123 10.06 22.30 -8.10
CA GLU A 123 8.69 22.13 -8.57
C GLU A 123 8.58 20.83 -9.35
N TYR A 124 7.59 20.02 -8.99
CA TYR A 124 7.24 18.79 -9.68
C TYR A 124 5.73 18.64 -9.65
N ASP A 125 5.10 18.49 -10.82
CA ASP A 125 3.64 18.42 -11.00
C ASP A 125 2.85 19.51 -10.22
N GLY A 126 3.38 20.74 -10.19
CA GLY A 126 2.77 21.86 -9.45
C GLY A 126 2.94 21.85 -7.93
N ASP A 127 3.58 20.82 -7.36
CA ASP A 127 4.01 20.77 -5.97
C ASP A 127 5.37 21.44 -5.79
N TYR A 128 5.50 22.28 -4.76
CA TYR A 128 6.74 23.01 -4.49
C TYR A 128 7.38 22.59 -3.18
N SER A 129 8.71 22.44 -3.19
CA SER A 129 9.52 22.20 -2.00
C SER A 129 10.67 23.19 -1.91
N LEU A 130 11.03 23.58 -0.68
CA LEU A 130 12.17 24.44 -0.41
C LEU A 130 13.18 23.69 0.44
N SER A 131 14.39 23.51 -0.07
CA SER A 131 15.47 22.76 0.59
C SER A 131 16.77 23.55 0.69
N SER A 132 17.69 23.00 1.47
CA SER A 132 19.05 23.50 1.69
C SER A 132 19.96 22.34 2.04
N ASP A 133 21.22 22.44 1.68
CA ASP A 133 22.23 21.44 2.02
C ASP A 133 22.34 21.21 3.54
N THR A 134 22.63 19.98 3.92
CA THR A 134 22.84 19.59 5.31
C THR A 134 23.98 18.59 5.44
N HIS A 135 24.75 18.69 6.52
CA HIS A 135 25.74 17.66 6.87
C HIS A 135 25.14 16.54 7.73
N LEU A 136 23.82 16.37 7.68
CA LEU A 136 23.14 15.36 8.48
C LEU A 136 23.15 14.06 7.68
N MET A 137 23.98 13.12 8.11
CA MET A 137 24.13 11.84 7.41
C MET A 137 23.04 10.83 7.81
N PRO A 138 22.68 9.90 6.90
CA PRO A 138 21.84 8.77 7.21
C PRO A 138 22.63 7.68 7.95
N LYS A 139 21.96 6.88 8.79
CA LYS A 139 22.56 5.72 9.48
C LYS A 139 22.56 4.42 8.65
N ALA A 140 22.01 4.46 7.45
CA ALA A 140 21.95 3.35 6.50
C ALA A 140 22.20 3.89 5.09
N ASP A 141 22.60 3.01 4.17
CA ASP A 141 22.75 3.38 2.75
C ASP A 141 21.37 3.67 2.13
N PRO A 142 21.07 4.92 1.75
CA PRO A 142 19.76 5.32 1.22
C PRO A 142 19.36 4.54 -0.04
N PHE A 143 20.33 4.25 -0.90
CA PHE A 143 20.11 3.63 -2.21
C PHE A 143 19.92 2.11 -2.13
N SER A 144 20.13 1.51 -0.96
CA SER A 144 19.85 0.09 -0.70
C SER A 144 18.41 -0.17 -0.23
N LEU A 145 17.65 0.90 0.03
CA LEU A 145 16.31 0.83 0.59
C LEU A 145 15.26 0.66 -0.50
N LYS A 146 14.06 0.22 -0.08
CA LYS A 146 12.87 0.15 -0.94
C LYS A 146 11.85 1.15 -0.44
N GLN A 147 10.99 1.63 -1.34
CA GLN A 147 9.91 2.56 -1.00
C GLN A 147 9.16 2.14 0.28
N GLY A 148 8.79 3.12 1.10
CA GLY A 148 8.14 2.91 2.40
C GLY A 148 9.05 2.38 3.53
N ALA A 149 10.33 2.09 3.25
CA ALA A 149 11.30 1.74 4.30
C ALA A 149 11.57 2.92 5.22
N VAL A 150 11.88 2.64 6.49
CA VAL A 150 12.19 3.67 7.48
C VAL A 150 13.70 3.76 7.68
N MET A 151 14.27 4.90 7.35
CA MET A 151 15.65 5.28 7.63
C MET A 151 15.72 6.16 8.88
N THR A 152 16.87 6.19 9.55
CA THR A 152 17.14 7.10 10.66
C THR A 152 18.39 7.91 10.37
N THR A 153 18.39 9.21 10.68
CA THR A 153 19.55 10.11 10.58
C THR A 153 20.25 10.24 11.94
N TYR A 154 21.46 10.81 11.97
CA TYR A 154 22.25 10.96 13.21
C TYR A 154 21.64 11.90 14.27
N ASP A 155 20.59 12.67 13.95
CA ASP A 155 19.78 13.46 14.88
C ASP A 155 18.54 12.70 15.40
N ASP A 156 18.51 11.38 15.19
CA ASP A 156 17.47 10.44 15.62
C ASP A 156 16.07 10.69 15.01
N ARG A 157 16.00 11.49 13.94
CA ARG A 157 14.77 11.59 13.13
C ARG A 157 14.59 10.34 12.27
N LYS A 158 13.33 9.97 12.09
CA LYS A 158 12.90 8.85 11.26
C LYS A 158 12.27 9.36 9.98
N TRP A 159 12.73 8.81 8.88
CA TRP A 159 12.40 9.21 7.52
C TRP A 159 11.87 8.00 6.77
N VAL A 160 10.81 8.17 5.99
CA VAL A 160 10.20 7.13 5.17
C VAL A 160 10.62 7.40 3.73
N LEU A 161 11.24 6.42 3.08
CA LEU A 161 11.63 6.54 1.67
C LEU A 161 10.38 6.69 0.81
N GLU A 162 10.31 7.77 0.05
CA GLU A 162 9.23 8.08 -0.89
C GLU A 162 9.55 7.54 -2.28
N GLY A 163 10.77 7.76 -2.77
CA GLY A 163 11.19 7.33 -4.09
C GLY A 163 12.71 7.35 -4.24
N THR A 164 13.18 6.61 -5.24
CA THR A 164 14.56 6.63 -5.71
C THR A 164 14.54 6.57 -7.23
N GLY A 165 15.41 7.32 -7.89
CA GLY A 165 15.47 7.34 -9.34
C GLY A 165 16.72 8.03 -9.83
N VAL A 166 16.72 8.39 -11.11
CA VAL A 166 17.79 9.18 -11.73
C VAL A 166 17.20 10.44 -12.35
N TYR A 167 17.70 11.59 -11.94
CA TYR A 167 17.47 12.85 -12.63
C TYR A 167 18.46 13.00 -13.78
N GLU A 168 18.00 13.38 -14.98
CA GLU A 168 18.85 13.84 -16.07
C GLU A 168 18.64 15.33 -16.34
N LEU A 169 19.72 16.11 -16.30
CA LEU A 169 19.68 17.55 -16.57
C LEU A 169 19.46 17.82 -18.07
N VAL A 170 18.29 18.30 -18.45
CA VAL A 170 17.95 18.60 -19.87
C VAL A 170 18.02 20.09 -20.22
N TYR A 171 18.08 20.95 -19.22
CA TYR A 171 18.20 22.40 -19.42
C TYR A 171 18.78 23.11 -18.20
N VAL A 172 19.59 24.14 -18.44
CA VAL A 172 20.12 25.03 -17.41
C VAL A 172 20.29 26.45 -17.93
N ASP A 173 19.91 27.44 -17.13
CA ASP A 173 20.27 28.85 -17.33
C ASP A 173 20.55 29.59 -16.01
N GLY A 174 21.12 30.80 -16.13
CA GLY A 174 21.53 31.63 -15.00
C GLY A 174 22.95 31.33 -14.50
N ALA A 175 23.16 31.39 -13.18
CA ALA A 175 24.47 31.25 -12.54
C ALA A 175 24.47 30.13 -11.48
N LEU A 176 25.33 29.12 -11.67
CA LEU A 176 25.47 27.97 -10.76
C LEU A 176 26.86 27.91 -10.12
N PRO A 177 26.98 27.36 -8.89
CA PRO A 177 28.26 27.21 -8.22
C PRO A 177 29.11 26.02 -8.71
N TRP A 178 28.66 25.31 -9.76
CA TRP A 178 29.43 24.28 -10.45
C TRP A 178 29.20 24.37 -11.96
N ILE A 179 30.05 23.69 -12.73
CA ILE A 179 29.89 23.56 -14.18
C ILE A 179 28.90 22.44 -14.49
N ALA A 180 27.63 22.82 -14.71
CA ALA A 180 26.59 21.90 -15.15
C ALA A 180 26.66 21.63 -16.66
N ALA A 181 26.51 20.37 -17.06
CA ALA A 181 26.39 19.94 -18.45
C ALA A 181 25.02 19.28 -18.71
N VAL A 182 24.41 19.62 -19.84
CA VAL A 182 23.18 18.93 -20.28
C VAL A 182 23.52 17.45 -20.53
N GLY A 183 22.73 16.56 -19.95
CA GLY A 183 22.97 15.12 -19.87
C GLY A 183 23.64 14.65 -18.57
N ASP A 184 23.97 15.56 -17.64
CA ASP A 184 24.42 15.18 -16.29
C ASP A 184 23.33 14.36 -15.60
N ARG A 185 23.72 13.24 -14.99
CA ARG A 185 22.81 12.32 -14.29
C ARG A 185 23.09 12.31 -12.79
N VAL A 186 22.01 12.36 -12.01
CA VAL A 186 22.05 12.39 -10.54
C VAL A 186 21.17 11.27 -10.00
N GLU A 187 21.76 10.32 -9.27
CA GLU A 187 20.97 9.34 -8.52
C GLU A 187 20.37 10.05 -7.30
N TYR A 188 19.06 9.89 -7.07
CA TYR A 188 18.39 10.50 -5.92
C TYR A 188 17.70 9.47 -5.03
N ALA A 189 17.55 9.83 -3.75
CA ALA A 189 16.69 9.14 -2.79
C ALA A 189 15.98 10.18 -1.92
N GLU A 190 14.66 10.22 -2.02
CA GLU A 190 13.82 11.23 -1.37
C GLU A 190 13.03 10.64 -0.20
N PHE A 191 13.00 11.36 0.91
CA PHE A 191 12.39 10.88 2.13
C PHE A 191 11.48 11.91 2.78
N LEU A 192 10.35 11.43 3.31
CA LEU A 192 9.43 12.19 4.12
C LEU A 192 9.63 11.91 5.61
N ASN A 193 9.55 12.93 6.45
CA ASN A 193 9.64 12.70 7.89
C ASN A 193 8.43 11.90 8.39
N LYS A 194 8.69 10.83 9.14
CA LYS A 194 7.66 9.90 9.61
C LYS A 194 6.58 10.53 10.49
N LYS A 195 6.92 11.58 11.26
CA LYS A 195 5.98 12.27 12.15
C LYS A 195 5.38 13.52 11.51
N SER A 196 6.15 14.20 10.67
CA SER A 196 5.76 15.47 10.04
C SER A 196 6.04 15.42 8.54
N PRO A 197 5.17 14.81 7.72
CA PRO A 197 5.45 14.52 6.31
C PRO A 197 5.85 15.73 5.46
N LYS A 198 5.48 16.95 5.87
CA LYS A 198 5.94 18.19 5.23
C LYS A 198 7.46 18.41 5.28
N LEU A 199 8.16 17.80 6.24
CA LEU A 199 9.62 17.86 6.30
C LEU A 199 10.20 16.78 5.39
N GLN A 200 11.10 17.20 4.51
CA GLN A 200 11.76 16.36 3.52
C GLN A 200 13.26 16.23 3.85
N TYR A 201 13.83 15.10 3.42
CA TYR A 201 15.26 14.82 3.44
C TYR A 201 15.61 14.14 2.13
N ASP A 202 16.58 14.69 1.43
CA ASP A 202 17.01 14.24 0.12
C ASP A 202 18.47 13.81 0.16
N VAL A 203 18.80 12.79 -0.61
CA VAL A 203 20.15 12.32 -0.81
C VAL A 203 20.40 12.23 -2.30
N GLN A 204 21.45 12.88 -2.76
CA GLN A 204 21.85 12.88 -4.16
C GLN A 204 23.25 12.30 -4.28
N ARG A 205 23.48 11.51 -5.32
CA ARG A 205 24.80 10.97 -5.67
C ARG A 205 25.15 11.36 -7.10
N ILE A 206 26.28 12.04 -7.23
CA ILE A 206 26.79 12.61 -8.49
C ILE A 206 28.29 12.34 -8.53
N ASP A 207 28.77 11.68 -9.58
CA ASP A 207 30.20 11.36 -9.80
C ASP A 207 30.96 10.81 -8.56
N GLY A 208 30.29 9.99 -7.75
CA GLY A 208 30.86 9.39 -6.54
C GLY A 208 30.83 10.29 -5.29
N GLU A 209 30.42 11.55 -5.41
CA GLU A 209 30.09 12.42 -4.29
C GLU A 209 28.65 12.19 -3.83
N ILE A 210 28.40 12.35 -2.54
CA ILE A 210 27.06 12.23 -1.95
C ILE A 210 26.75 13.53 -1.23
N GLU A 211 25.66 14.16 -1.66
CA GLU A 211 25.10 15.35 -1.05
C GLU A 211 23.83 15.00 -0.29
N TYR A 212 23.59 15.73 0.80
CA TYR A 212 22.38 15.57 1.59
C TYR A 212 21.70 16.92 1.69
N GLY A 213 20.40 16.95 1.44
CA GLY A 213 19.56 18.10 1.65
C GLY A 213 18.50 17.84 2.72
N LYS A 214 17.95 18.95 3.21
CA LYS A 214 16.74 18.94 4.02
C LYS A 214 15.85 20.08 3.59
N GLY A 215 14.55 19.84 3.62
CA GLY A 215 13.60 20.81 3.15
C GLY A 215 12.23 20.71 3.80
N GLU A 216 11.34 21.55 3.28
CA GLU A 216 9.92 21.48 3.56
C GLU A 216 9.11 21.69 2.30
N SER A 217 8.02 20.93 2.17
CA SER A 217 7.00 21.21 1.16
C SER A 217 6.27 22.52 1.50
N LEU A 218 6.00 23.30 0.47
CA LEU A 218 5.33 24.59 0.54
C LEU A 218 3.91 24.46 -0.02
N SER A 219 2.92 24.94 0.73
CA SER A 219 1.61 25.18 0.13
C SER A 219 1.69 26.35 -0.85
N LEU A 220 0.80 26.36 -1.85
CA LEU A 220 0.69 27.49 -2.79
C LEU A 220 0.47 28.84 -2.07
N GLN A 221 -0.23 28.85 -0.92
CA GLN A 221 -0.35 30.06 -0.11
C GLN A 221 0.99 30.52 0.49
N GLN A 222 1.82 29.58 0.96
CA GLN A 222 3.18 29.90 1.45
C GLN A 222 4.05 30.41 0.30
N LEU A 223 3.97 29.77 -0.87
CA LEU A 223 4.70 30.15 -2.07
C LEU A 223 4.34 31.57 -2.54
N ARG A 224 3.03 31.85 -2.73
CA ARG A 224 2.52 33.19 -3.09
C ARG A 224 3.01 34.28 -2.14
N ARG A 225 3.00 34.01 -0.83
CA ARG A 225 3.52 34.94 0.19
C ARG A 225 5.02 35.12 0.11
N ALA A 226 5.78 34.06 -0.14
CA ALA A 226 7.23 34.12 -0.30
C ALA A 226 7.62 34.92 -1.54
N LEU A 227 6.92 34.73 -2.65
CA LEU A 227 7.11 35.43 -3.92
C LEU A 227 6.59 36.87 -3.90
N GLY A 228 5.61 37.18 -3.04
CA GLY A 228 4.86 38.43 -3.09
C GLY A 228 3.93 38.52 -4.31
N LYS A 229 3.51 37.38 -4.88
CA LYS A 229 2.65 37.26 -6.06
C LYS A 229 1.35 36.55 -5.65
N SER A 230 0.26 37.30 -5.41
CA SER A 230 -1.00 36.73 -4.88
C SER A 230 -1.78 35.86 -5.87
N GLU A 231 -1.62 36.13 -7.17
CA GLU A 231 -2.34 35.42 -8.25
C GLU A 231 -1.51 34.28 -8.87
N PHE A 232 -0.34 33.97 -8.31
CA PHE A 232 0.51 32.88 -8.82
C PHE A 232 -0.20 31.53 -8.70
N GLU A 233 -0.34 30.82 -9.83
CA GLU A 233 -0.96 29.49 -9.93
C GLU A 233 -2.30 29.36 -9.18
N LYS A 234 -3.21 30.29 -9.45
CA LYS A 234 -4.52 30.32 -8.78
C LYS A 234 -5.42 29.14 -9.16
N ASP A 235 -5.29 28.66 -10.39
CA ASP A 235 -6.15 27.62 -10.94
C ASP A 235 -5.73 26.19 -10.52
N HIS A 236 -4.50 26.02 -10.01
CA HIS A 236 -3.93 24.72 -9.58
C HIS A 236 -4.06 24.43 -8.07
N GLU A 237 -4.87 25.21 -7.33
CA GLU A 237 -4.93 25.14 -5.85
C GLU A 237 -5.48 23.81 -5.27
N LEU A 238 -6.24 23.04 -6.06
CA LEU A 238 -6.87 21.79 -5.65
C LEU A 238 -5.94 20.57 -5.75
N GLU A 239 -4.94 20.60 -6.62
CA GLU A 239 -4.08 19.46 -6.97
C GLU A 239 -2.86 19.39 -6.02
N ALA A 240 -2.17 20.52 -5.80
CA ALA A 240 -0.91 20.63 -5.06
C ALA A 240 -0.97 20.41 -3.52
N ASN A 241 -2.07 19.91 -2.97
CA ASN A 241 -2.17 19.60 -1.53
C ASN A 241 -2.29 18.09 -1.26
N GLN A 242 -2.32 17.24 -2.30
CA GLN A 242 -2.76 15.85 -2.17
C GLN A 242 -1.62 14.83 -2.09
N SER A 243 -0.49 15.04 -2.78
CA SER A 243 0.58 14.05 -3.01
C SER A 243 1.26 13.53 -1.73
N ILE A 244 1.81 14.42 -0.90
CA ILE A 244 2.63 14.04 0.28
C ILE A 244 1.78 13.44 1.41
N GLU A 245 0.58 13.97 1.66
CA GLU A 245 -0.32 13.39 2.67
C GLU A 245 -0.82 12.00 2.23
N HIS A 246 -0.96 11.77 0.93
CA HIS A 246 -1.44 10.50 0.38
C HIS A 246 -0.46 9.35 0.62
N PHE A 247 0.86 9.56 0.53
CA PHE A 247 1.84 8.48 0.69
C PHE A 247 1.85 7.87 2.11
N VAL A 248 2.01 8.70 3.15
CA VAL A 248 2.04 8.24 4.55
C VAL A 248 0.68 7.69 4.97
N LYS A 249 -0.41 8.28 4.48
CA LYS A 249 -1.77 7.79 4.68
C LYS A 249 -1.96 6.41 4.03
N THR A 250 -1.51 6.21 2.79
CA THR A 250 -1.57 4.94 2.08
C THR A 250 -0.86 3.82 2.84
N GLN A 251 0.34 4.07 3.37
CA GLN A 251 1.05 3.08 4.19
C GLN A 251 0.26 2.68 5.45
N ARG A 252 -0.41 3.64 6.10
CA ARG A 252 -1.25 3.40 7.28
C ARG A 252 -2.51 2.63 6.89
N ASP A 253 -3.13 2.99 5.78
CA ASP A 253 -4.38 2.41 5.32
C ASP A 253 -4.17 0.94 4.92
N PHE A 254 -3.06 0.59 4.25
CA PHE A 254 -2.68 -0.80 4.03
C PHE A 254 -2.57 -1.59 5.34
N LYS A 255 -1.91 -1.04 6.37
CA LYS A 255 -1.79 -1.72 7.69
C LYS A 255 -3.15 -1.94 8.34
N LEU A 256 -4.05 -0.97 8.24
CA LEU A 256 -5.41 -1.09 8.76
C LEU A 256 -6.20 -2.17 7.99
N VAL A 257 -6.11 -2.18 6.66
CA VAL A 257 -6.75 -3.20 5.82
C VAL A 257 -6.22 -4.60 6.15
N PHE A 258 -4.90 -4.78 6.27
CA PHE A 258 -4.32 -6.06 6.72
C PHE A 258 -4.86 -6.49 8.09
N ALA A 259 -4.91 -5.58 9.07
CA ALA A 259 -5.43 -5.88 10.40
C ALA A 259 -6.90 -6.31 10.35
N MET A 260 -7.74 -5.65 9.54
CA MET A 260 -9.14 -6.01 9.35
C MET A 260 -9.30 -7.38 8.69
N ILE A 261 -8.52 -7.68 7.64
CA ILE A 261 -8.55 -8.98 6.95
C ILE A 261 -8.10 -10.10 7.89
N ILE A 262 -7.04 -9.89 8.67
CA ILE A 262 -6.55 -10.87 9.65
C ILE A 262 -7.60 -11.13 10.74
N ALA A 263 -8.26 -10.08 11.23
CA ALA A 263 -9.34 -10.22 12.21
C ALA A 263 -10.52 -11.01 11.63
N MET A 264 -10.94 -10.70 10.39
CA MET A 264 -11.97 -11.45 9.67
C MET A 264 -11.58 -12.92 9.50
N LEU A 265 -10.33 -13.21 9.12
CA LEU A 265 -9.82 -14.56 8.94
C LEU A 265 -9.84 -15.34 10.27
N ALA A 266 -9.42 -14.70 11.38
CA ALA A 266 -9.46 -15.30 12.71
C ALA A 266 -10.90 -15.61 13.15
N ILE A 267 -11.86 -14.71 12.90
CA ILE A 267 -13.27 -14.92 13.20
C ILE A 267 -13.82 -16.09 12.38
N ASN A 268 -13.60 -16.10 11.07
CA ASN A 268 -14.08 -17.18 10.19
C ASN A 268 -13.43 -18.52 10.54
N MET A 269 -12.14 -18.52 10.90
CA MET A 269 -11.43 -19.72 11.35
C MET A 269 -12.01 -20.24 12.66
N PHE A 270 -12.26 -19.36 13.63
CA PHE A 270 -12.91 -19.73 14.89
C PHE A 270 -14.31 -20.30 14.65
N MET A 271 -15.12 -19.67 13.80
CA MET A 271 -16.45 -20.14 13.44
C MET A 271 -16.42 -21.48 12.70
N ALA A 272 -15.44 -21.70 11.82
CA ALA A 272 -15.25 -22.98 11.13
C ALA A 272 -14.85 -24.09 12.11
N ILE A 273 -13.92 -23.82 13.05
CA ILE A 273 -13.53 -24.76 14.12
C ILE A 273 -14.73 -25.07 15.01
N TYR A 274 -15.51 -24.06 15.40
CA TYR A 274 -16.71 -24.24 16.20
C TYR A 274 -17.75 -25.10 15.48
N ALA A 275 -17.96 -24.90 14.18
CA ALA A 275 -18.87 -25.73 13.39
C ALA A 275 -18.37 -27.19 13.21
N ILE A 276 -17.05 -27.39 13.17
CA ILE A 276 -16.43 -28.73 13.14
C ILE A 276 -16.58 -29.43 14.50
N SER A 277 -16.55 -28.68 15.61
CA SER A 277 -16.84 -29.23 16.94
C SER A 277 -18.26 -29.82 16.91
N GLN A 278 -18.33 -31.15 16.88
CA GLN A 278 -19.58 -31.83 16.61
C GLN A 278 -20.54 -31.53 17.77
N GLY A 279 -21.76 -31.09 17.44
CA GLY A 279 -22.84 -30.96 18.43
C GLY A 279 -22.98 -32.22 19.28
N THR A 280 -23.75 -32.16 20.35
CA THR A 280 -23.88 -33.30 21.26
C THR A 280 -24.70 -34.41 20.59
N LEU A 281 -24.16 -35.62 20.49
CA LEU A 281 -24.93 -36.79 20.03
C LEU A 281 -25.99 -37.11 21.08
N VAL A 282 -27.27 -36.96 20.72
CA VAL A 282 -28.40 -37.19 21.64
C VAL A 282 -29.18 -38.46 21.30
N MET A 283 -29.06 -38.97 20.08
CA MET A 283 -29.66 -40.24 19.69
C MET A 283 -28.86 -40.90 18.57
N GLU A 284 -28.70 -42.21 18.69
CA GLU A 284 -28.22 -43.09 17.62
C GLU A 284 -29.10 -44.33 17.60
N GLN A 285 -29.66 -44.64 16.42
CA GLN A 285 -30.48 -45.81 16.21
C GLN A 285 -30.30 -46.35 14.80
N GLN A 286 -30.15 -47.66 14.71
CA GLN A 286 -30.24 -48.40 13.45
C GLN A 286 -31.67 -48.89 13.27
N PHE A 287 -32.21 -48.67 12.08
CA PHE A 287 -33.52 -49.15 11.65
C PHE A 287 -33.34 -50.29 10.65
N SER A 288 -34.07 -51.37 10.87
CA SER A 288 -34.17 -52.49 9.95
C SER A 288 -35.04 -52.14 8.74
N PRO A 289 -34.92 -52.87 7.62
CA PRO A 289 -35.76 -52.64 6.44
C PRO A 289 -37.27 -52.76 6.73
N ALA A 290 -37.66 -53.67 7.63
CA ALA A 290 -39.07 -53.84 8.02
C ALA A 290 -39.59 -52.60 8.76
N GLU A 291 -38.84 -52.08 9.75
CA GLU A 291 -39.21 -50.87 10.50
C GLU A 291 -39.32 -49.64 9.60
N LEU A 292 -38.40 -49.49 8.64
CA LEU A 292 -38.43 -48.39 7.67
C LEU A 292 -39.63 -48.49 6.72
N THR A 293 -40.05 -49.72 6.37
CA THR A 293 -41.21 -49.94 5.49
C THR A 293 -42.52 -49.59 6.18
N GLU A 294 -42.66 -49.95 7.46
CA GLU A 294 -43.92 -49.81 8.22
C GLU A 294 -44.13 -48.41 8.83
N GLU A 295 -43.20 -47.47 8.62
CA GLU A 295 -43.17 -46.15 9.26
C GLU A 295 -43.05 -46.27 10.81
N THR A 296 -41.85 -46.03 11.34
CA THR A 296 -41.51 -46.31 12.74
C THR A 296 -41.00 -45.08 13.48
N TYR A 297 -41.30 -45.01 14.78
CA TYR A 297 -40.75 -43.98 15.68
C TYR A 297 -39.37 -44.35 16.22
N SER A 298 -38.48 -43.35 16.31
CA SER A 298 -37.19 -43.51 16.99
C SER A 298 -37.31 -43.55 18.52
N LYS A 299 -36.20 -43.91 19.17
CA LYS A 299 -35.93 -43.54 20.57
C LYS A 299 -36.06 -42.02 20.74
N PRO A 300 -36.61 -41.55 21.86
CA PRO A 300 -36.72 -40.11 22.11
C PRO A 300 -35.35 -39.48 22.26
N PHE A 301 -35.23 -38.22 21.85
CA PHE A 301 -34.06 -37.38 22.06
C PHE A 301 -34.48 -36.03 22.63
N ARG A 302 -33.61 -35.46 23.47
CA ARG A 302 -33.91 -34.21 24.19
C ARG A 302 -33.20 -33.02 23.56
N VAL A 303 -33.96 -31.95 23.36
CA VAL A 303 -33.46 -30.62 23.00
C VAL A 303 -33.46 -29.77 24.25
N VAL A 304 -32.32 -29.17 24.56
CA VAL A 304 -32.10 -28.46 25.84
C VAL A 304 -32.18 -26.94 25.70
N LYS A 305 -32.21 -26.41 24.47
CA LYS A 305 -32.28 -24.98 24.21
C LYS A 305 -33.30 -24.63 23.12
N ASN A 306 -34.05 -23.56 23.33
CA ASN A 306 -34.97 -23.03 22.32
C ASN A 306 -34.20 -22.56 21.07
N GLY A 307 -34.71 -22.92 19.90
CA GLY A 307 -34.10 -22.54 18.61
C GLY A 307 -32.78 -23.24 18.31
N GLU A 308 -32.49 -24.34 19.00
CA GLU A 308 -31.29 -25.15 18.76
C GLU A 308 -31.37 -25.82 17.39
N VAL A 309 -30.25 -25.79 16.66
CA VAL A 309 -30.14 -26.46 15.36
C VAL A 309 -29.83 -27.92 15.61
N VAL A 310 -30.63 -28.78 14.99
CA VAL A 310 -30.48 -30.22 15.02
C VAL A 310 -29.93 -30.67 13.68
N ARG A 311 -28.89 -31.50 13.73
CA ARG A 311 -28.29 -32.15 12.57
C ARG A 311 -28.58 -33.63 12.62
N ILE A 312 -29.21 -34.16 11.58
CA ILE A 312 -29.42 -35.59 11.41
C ILE A 312 -28.38 -36.11 10.42
N LYS A 313 -27.57 -37.09 10.84
CA LYS A 313 -26.70 -37.84 9.94
C LYS A 313 -27.33 -39.20 9.66
N ILE A 314 -27.43 -39.54 8.39
CA ILE A 314 -27.96 -40.81 7.92
C ILE A 314 -26.82 -41.60 7.29
N ASN A 315 -26.73 -42.88 7.59
CA ASN A 315 -25.82 -43.82 6.94
C ASN A 315 -26.59 -45.09 6.58
N ALA A 316 -26.87 -45.27 5.29
CA ALA A 316 -27.60 -46.43 4.78
C ALA A 316 -26.64 -47.50 4.29
N ASN A 317 -26.97 -48.77 4.53
CA ASN A 317 -26.16 -49.90 4.07
C ASN A 317 -26.46 -50.21 2.58
N LEU A 318 -26.11 -49.30 1.69
CA LEU A 318 -26.39 -49.42 0.25
C LEU A 318 -25.19 -49.97 -0.52
N ALA A 319 -25.44 -50.95 -1.38
CA ALA A 319 -24.47 -51.46 -2.35
C ALA A 319 -25.21 -51.84 -3.64
N ASN A 320 -24.93 -51.11 -4.72
CA ASN A 320 -25.71 -51.17 -5.95
C ASN A 320 -27.21 -51.06 -5.68
N ALA A 321 -27.59 -50.03 -4.93
CA ALA A 321 -28.95 -49.83 -4.44
C ALA A 321 -29.22 -48.36 -4.13
N TRP A 322 -30.50 -48.02 -4.04
CA TRP A 322 -30.97 -46.69 -3.64
C TRP A 322 -32.01 -46.79 -2.53
N MET A 323 -32.16 -45.69 -1.79
CA MET A 323 -33.14 -45.50 -0.70
C MET A 323 -33.59 -44.05 -0.68
N SER A 324 -34.90 -43.82 -0.74
CA SER A 324 -35.55 -42.56 -0.41
C SER A 324 -36.03 -42.65 1.04
N LEU A 325 -35.54 -41.77 1.91
CA LEU A 325 -35.85 -41.75 3.34
C LEU A 325 -36.61 -40.47 3.68
N ASP A 326 -37.81 -40.61 4.23
CA ASP A 326 -38.60 -39.52 4.79
C ASP A 326 -38.44 -39.48 6.31
N ILE A 327 -38.19 -38.29 6.85
CA ILE A 327 -38.00 -38.05 8.28
C ILE A 327 -38.92 -36.92 8.73
N GLY A 328 -39.90 -37.27 9.56
CA GLY A 328 -40.69 -36.35 10.35
C GLY A 328 -40.10 -36.16 11.74
N VAL A 329 -40.10 -34.94 12.28
CA VAL A 329 -39.76 -34.65 13.67
C VAL A 329 -41.05 -34.41 14.43
N VAL A 330 -41.35 -35.24 15.42
CA VAL A 330 -42.59 -35.14 16.19
C VAL A 330 -42.31 -34.83 17.66
N LYS A 331 -43.16 -34.02 18.28
CA LYS A 331 -43.11 -33.76 19.73
C LYS A 331 -43.95 -34.78 20.51
N ASP A 332 -45.12 -35.09 19.96
CA ASP A 332 -46.06 -36.12 20.40
C ASP A 332 -46.68 -36.75 19.14
N GLU A 333 -47.45 -37.82 19.29
CA GLU A 333 -48.06 -38.56 18.16
C GLU A 333 -49.00 -37.72 17.29
N SER A 334 -49.36 -36.49 17.72
CA SER A 334 -50.26 -35.58 17.00
C SER A 334 -49.57 -34.33 16.43
N THR A 335 -48.32 -34.05 16.83
CA THR A 335 -47.66 -32.78 16.52
C THR A 335 -46.38 -33.01 15.71
N LEU A 336 -46.50 -32.81 14.40
CA LEU A 336 -45.39 -32.80 13.45
C LEU A 336 -44.76 -31.40 13.38
N ILE A 337 -43.48 -31.30 13.75
CA ILE A 337 -42.73 -30.05 13.84
C ILE A 337 -42.03 -29.73 12.53
N HIS A 338 -41.51 -30.74 11.85
CA HIS A 338 -40.74 -30.60 10.62
C HIS A 338 -40.79 -31.90 9.83
N VAL A 339 -40.71 -31.80 8.50
CA VAL A 339 -40.58 -32.94 7.58
C VAL A 339 -39.47 -32.61 6.60
N ASP A 340 -38.55 -33.54 6.42
CA ASP A 340 -37.47 -33.46 5.45
C ASP A 340 -37.13 -34.89 4.98
N GLY A 341 -36.33 -35.01 3.93
CA GLY A 341 -36.00 -36.31 3.35
C GLY A 341 -34.59 -36.38 2.77
N ALA A 342 -34.11 -37.60 2.55
CA ALA A 342 -32.81 -37.85 1.94
C ALA A 342 -32.90 -38.97 0.90
N ASP A 343 -32.53 -38.64 -0.33
CA ASP A 343 -32.29 -39.61 -1.39
C ASP A 343 -30.84 -40.08 -1.36
N LEU A 344 -30.65 -41.36 -1.07
CA LEU A 344 -29.35 -42.01 -0.96
C LEU A 344 -29.21 -43.07 -2.03
N SER A 345 -28.05 -43.13 -2.67
CA SER A 345 -27.73 -44.19 -3.62
C SER A 345 -26.24 -44.45 -3.61
N TYR A 346 -25.84 -45.71 -3.78
CA TYR A 346 -24.43 -46.06 -3.88
C TYR A 346 -24.26 -47.22 -4.85
N TYR A 347 -23.55 -46.97 -5.94
CA TYR A 347 -23.25 -47.94 -6.99
C TYR A 347 -21.75 -48.10 -7.15
N HIS A 348 -21.31 -49.33 -7.44
CA HIS A 348 -19.91 -49.62 -7.70
C HIS A 348 -19.78 -50.84 -8.60
N GLY A 349 -18.71 -50.89 -9.39
CA GLY A 349 -18.46 -51.97 -10.33
C GLY A 349 -17.09 -51.86 -10.99
N TYR A 350 -16.94 -52.60 -12.08
CA TYR A 350 -15.82 -52.50 -13.01
C TYR A 350 -16.37 -52.10 -14.38
N ASP A 351 -15.61 -51.33 -15.13
CA ASP A 351 -15.93 -51.04 -16.54
C ASP A 351 -15.43 -52.16 -17.48
N ASP A 352 -15.66 -51.98 -18.78
CA ASP A 352 -15.29 -52.95 -19.82
C ASP A 352 -13.76 -53.09 -20.00
N GLU A 353 -12.97 -52.14 -19.46
CA GLU A 353 -11.50 -52.13 -19.47
C GLU A 353 -10.91 -52.66 -18.15
N GLY A 354 -11.75 -52.94 -17.15
CA GLY A 354 -11.38 -53.49 -15.86
C GLY A 354 -11.04 -52.44 -14.79
N GLU A 355 -11.28 -51.16 -15.03
CA GLU A 355 -11.12 -50.11 -14.02
C GLU A 355 -12.31 -50.11 -13.04
N SER A 356 -12.02 -49.97 -11.74
CA SER A 356 -13.07 -49.91 -10.72
C SER A 356 -13.69 -48.53 -10.64
N TRP A 357 -15.01 -48.45 -10.58
CA TRP A 357 -15.75 -47.20 -10.40
C TRP A 357 -16.69 -47.26 -9.19
N SER A 358 -17.02 -46.09 -8.65
CA SER A 358 -18.08 -45.93 -7.65
C SER A 358 -18.79 -44.60 -7.82
N GLU A 359 -20.10 -44.57 -7.60
CA GLU A 359 -20.95 -43.40 -7.73
C GLU A 359 -21.93 -43.30 -6.56
N GLY A 360 -22.27 -42.06 -6.19
CA GLY A 360 -23.23 -41.75 -5.14
C GLY A 360 -22.64 -41.74 -3.72
N SER A 361 -23.53 -41.66 -2.73
CA SER A 361 -23.20 -41.60 -1.31
C SER A 361 -24.18 -42.43 -0.49
N ARG A 362 -23.63 -43.21 0.46
CA ARG A 362 -24.40 -43.89 1.52
C ARG A 362 -24.85 -42.94 2.63
N ARG A 363 -24.39 -41.68 2.59
CA ARG A 363 -24.54 -40.71 3.67
C ARG A 363 -25.40 -39.54 3.25
N GLY A 364 -26.35 -39.19 4.11
CA GLY A 364 -27.14 -37.96 4.04
C GLY A 364 -26.94 -37.11 5.29
N THR A 365 -27.09 -35.79 5.17
CA THR A 365 -27.09 -34.89 6.33
C THR A 365 -28.20 -33.87 6.17
N LEU A 366 -29.07 -33.77 7.17
CA LEU A 366 -30.18 -32.81 7.21
C LEU A 366 -29.99 -31.85 8.38
N TYR A 367 -30.45 -30.62 8.22
CA TYR A 367 -30.36 -29.56 9.22
C TYR A 367 -31.72 -28.87 9.37
N PHE A 368 -32.21 -28.77 10.60
CA PHE A 368 -33.42 -28.01 10.89
C PHE A 368 -33.34 -27.39 12.30
N LYS A 369 -34.22 -26.43 12.54
CA LYS A 369 -34.28 -25.70 13.80
C LYS A 369 -35.48 -26.16 14.61
N ILE A 370 -35.26 -26.61 15.84
CA ILE A 370 -36.36 -26.92 16.76
C ILE A 370 -36.71 -25.66 17.57
N PRO A 371 -37.97 -25.17 17.54
CA PRO A 371 -38.33 -23.89 18.15
C PRO A 371 -38.27 -23.89 19.68
N TRP A 372 -38.55 -25.03 20.33
CA TRP A 372 -38.70 -25.10 21.79
C TRP A 372 -37.94 -26.30 22.38
N GLU A 373 -37.45 -26.15 23.61
CA GLU A 373 -36.90 -27.25 24.40
C GLU A 373 -37.95 -28.34 24.68
N GLY A 374 -37.51 -29.58 24.79
CA GLY A 374 -38.40 -30.72 25.02
C GLY A 374 -37.84 -32.04 24.51
N ASP A 375 -38.63 -33.11 24.68
CA ASP A 375 -38.34 -34.42 24.14
C ASP A 375 -39.06 -34.60 22.80
N TYR A 376 -38.35 -35.15 21.82
CA TYR A 376 -38.82 -35.35 20.45
C TYR A 376 -38.53 -36.77 19.99
N LYS A 377 -39.25 -37.23 18.98
CA LYS A 377 -38.96 -38.48 18.26
C LYS A 377 -38.87 -38.19 16.76
N LEU A 378 -38.16 -39.05 16.04
CA LEU A 378 -38.25 -39.10 14.59
C LEU A 378 -39.35 -40.08 14.19
N LEU A 379 -40.19 -39.69 13.24
CA LEU A 379 -41.05 -40.57 12.46
C LEU A 379 -40.31 -40.87 11.16
N VAL A 380 -39.96 -42.13 10.91
CA VAL A 380 -39.07 -42.49 9.82
C VAL A 380 -39.75 -43.50 8.90
N HIS A 381 -39.79 -43.18 7.61
CA HIS A 381 -40.27 -44.08 6.57
C HIS A 381 -39.26 -44.12 5.42
N ALA A 382 -39.07 -45.29 4.81
CA ALA A 382 -38.22 -45.40 3.64
C ALA A 382 -38.77 -46.37 2.60
N VAL A 383 -38.46 -46.07 1.34
CA VAL A 383 -38.58 -46.99 0.23
C VAL A 383 -37.23 -47.12 -0.48
N GLY A 384 -36.92 -48.29 -1.01
CA GLY A 384 -35.67 -48.46 -1.75
C GLY A 384 -35.51 -49.84 -2.34
N ALA A 385 -34.74 -49.93 -3.42
CA ALA A 385 -34.50 -51.18 -4.14
C ALA A 385 -33.02 -51.37 -4.46
N SER A 386 -32.63 -52.62 -4.68
CA SER A 386 -31.35 -52.96 -5.31
C SER A 386 -31.44 -52.76 -6.83
N GLY A 387 -30.32 -52.37 -7.44
CA GLY A 387 -30.22 -52.04 -8.86
C GLY A 387 -30.97 -50.75 -9.22
N ASN A 388 -31.18 -50.55 -10.52
CA ASN A 388 -31.82 -49.34 -11.07
C ASN A 388 -33.34 -49.47 -11.17
N VAL A 389 -33.99 -50.10 -10.19
CA VAL A 389 -35.45 -50.25 -10.18
C VAL A 389 -36.09 -48.92 -9.82
N GLU A 390 -36.86 -48.31 -10.74
CA GLU A 390 -37.44 -46.97 -10.55
C GLU A 390 -38.54 -46.88 -9.48
N ARG A 391 -39.14 -48.00 -9.09
CA ARG A 391 -40.25 -48.04 -8.12
C ARG A 391 -40.00 -49.05 -7.03
N ALA A 392 -40.12 -48.60 -5.79
CA ALA A 392 -40.10 -49.43 -4.60
C ALA A 392 -41.31 -49.10 -3.73
N VAL A 393 -41.84 -50.11 -3.04
CA VAL A 393 -42.96 -49.96 -2.08
C VAL A 393 -42.50 -50.28 -0.66
N GLN A 394 -41.27 -50.78 -0.51
CA GLN A 394 -40.68 -51.21 0.76
C GLN A 394 -39.21 -50.82 0.80
N ALA A 395 -38.64 -50.70 1.99
CA ALA A 395 -37.20 -50.57 2.18
C ALA A 395 -36.53 -51.95 2.06
N SER A 396 -35.39 -52.00 1.36
CA SER A 396 -34.59 -53.22 1.18
C SER A 396 -33.32 -53.25 2.03
N HIS A 397 -32.93 -52.12 2.61
CA HIS A 397 -31.67 -51.97 3.34
C HIS A 397 -31.88 -51.22 4.66
N SER A 398 -31.02 -51.46 5.64
CA SER A 398 -31.03 -50.77 6.93
C SER A 398 -30.40 -49.38 6.84
N ALA A 399 -30.80 -48.47 7.71
CA ALA A 399 -30.16 -47.16 7.89
C ALA A 399 -29.87 -46.87 9.36
N THR A 400 -28.69 -46.32 9.64
CA THR A 400 -28.35 -45.76 10.94
C THR A 400 -28.58 -44.26 10.91
N ILE A 401 -29.36 -43.76 11.86
CA ILE A 401 -29.68 -42.36 12.02
C ILE A 401 -29.08 -41.87 13.34
N GLN A 402 -28.30 -40.79 13.25
CA GLN A 402 -27.67 -40.12 14.38
C GLN A 402 -28.18 -38.68 14.47
N VAL A 403 -28.64 -38.27 15.64
CA VAL A 403 -29.15 -36.93 15.91
C VAL A 403 -28.18 -36.18 16.81
N TYR A 404 -27.75 -35.01 16.34
CA TYR A 404 -26.88 -34.10 17.07
C TYR A 404 -27.63 -32.80 17.36
N THR A 405 -27.62 -32.33 18.62
CA THR A 405 -28.13 -30.99 18.97
C THR A 405 -26.98 -30.00 19.13
N GLY A 406 -27.27 -28.71 18.90
CA GLY A 406 -26.27 -27.64 18.98
C GLY A 406 -25.29 -27.68 17.82
N ALA A 407 -25.67 -28.32 16.71
CA ALA A 407 -24.85 -28.38 15.51
C ALA A 407 -24.89 -27.03 14.78
N MET A 408 -23.80 -26.71 14.07
CA MET A 408 -23.75 -25.54 13.20
C MET A 408 -23.30 -25.99 11.80
N ASP A 409 -23.87 -25.40 10.76
CA ASP A 409 -23.33 -25.58 9.42
C ASP A 409 -22.11 -24.67 9.22
N GLY A 410 -20.95 -25.28 8.96
CA GLY A 410 -19.67 -24.60 8.78
C GLY A 410 -19.36 -24.20 7.34
N THR A 411 -20.22 -24.58 6.37
CA THR A 411 -19.98 -24.34 4.94
C THR A 411 -19.75 -22.86 4.62
N PHE A 412 -20.59 -21.98 5.16
CA PHE A 412 -20.45 -20.53 4.98
C PHE A 412 -19.16 -19.99 5.60
N SER A 413 -18.81 -20.44 6.81
CA SER A 413 -17.56 -20.04 7.48
C SER A 413 -16.32 -20.47 6.71
N LEU A 414 -16.34 -21.66 6.10
CA LEU A 414 -15.27 -22.16 5.24
C LEU A 414 -15.16 -21.34 3.94
N LEU A 415 -16.27 -21.03 3.30
CA LEU A 415 -16.30 -20.19 2.10
C LEU A 415 -15.75 -18.79 2.41
N MET A 416 -16.19 -18.18 3.52
CA MET A 416 -15.69 -16.87 3.95
C MET A 416 -14.22 -16.89 4.33
N LEU A 417 -13.70 -17.99 4.86
CA LEU A 417 -12.27 -18.17 5.10
C LEU A 417 -11.46 -18.15 3.79
N ILE A 418 -11.94 -18.83 2.74
CA ILE A 418 -11.31 -18.78 1.41
C ILE A 418 -11.32 -17.35 0.86
N VAL A 419 -12.45 -16.65 0.95
CA VAL A 419 -12.57 -15.25 0.51
C VAL A 419 -11.59 -14.35 1.27
N SER A 420 -11.47 -14.49 2.60
CA SER A 420 -10.50 -13.74 3.40
C SER A 420 -9.06 -14.00 2.97
N ILE A 421 -8.70 -15.24 2.65
CA ILE A 421 -7.37 -15.60 2.15
C ILE A 421 -7.09 -14.94 0.80
N ILE A 422 -8.04 -14.97 -0.13
CA ILE A 422 -7.91 -14.31 -1.44
C ILE A 422 -7.70 -12.80 -1.26
N LEU A 423 -8.51 -12.15 -0.43
CA LEU A 423 -8.37 -10.72 -0.13
C LEU A 423 -7.01 -10.39 0.49
N LEU A 424 -6.49 -11.26 1.37
CA LEU A 424 -5.17 -11.09 1.96
C LEU A 424 -4.06 -11.12 0.89
N VAL A 425 -4.14 -12.08 -0.03
CA VAL A 425 -3.18 -12.22 -1.14
C VAL A 425 -3.25 -11.01 -2.08
N LEU A 426 -4.44 -10.59 -2.50
CA LEU A 426 -4.62 -9.43 -3.37
C LEU A 426 -4.11 -8.13 -2.71
N THR A 427 -4.41 -7.94 -1.42
CA THR A 427 -3.92 -6.79 -0.65
C THR A 427 -2.39 -6.83 -0.53
N PHE A 428 -1.79 -8.01 -0.36
CA PHE A 428 -0.35 -8.20 -0.36
C PHE A 428 0.30 -7.88 -1.70
N ILE A 429 -0.31 -8.30 -2.81
CA ILE A 429 0.14 -7.94 -4.16
C ILE A 429 0.07 -6.42 -4.35
N GLY A 430 -1.06 -5.79 -4.03
CA GLY A 430 -1.22 -4.34 -4.13
C GLY A 430 -0.19 -3.58 -3.28
N TYR A 431 0.05 -4.02 -2.05
CA TYR A 431 1.09 -3.46 -1.19
C TYR A 431 2.51 -3.65 -1.75
N ARG A 432 2.77 -4.78 -2.42
CA ARG A 432 4.07 -5.05 -3.07
C ARG A 432 4.29 -4.23 -4.33
N ILE A 433 3.24 -3.91 -5.07
CA ILE A 433 3.30 -3.02 -6.23
C ILE A 433 3.54 -1.59 -5.75
N TRP A 434 2.77 -1.11 -4.77
CA TRP A 434 2.96 0.22 -4.18
C TRP A 434 4.33 0.45 -3.50
N ARG A 435 5.07 -0.62 -3.22
CA ARG A 435 6.38 -0.57 -2.54
C ARG A 435 7.56 -0.79 -3.49
N GLN A 436 7.29 -1.08 -4.75
CA GLN A 436 8.28 -1.10 -5.81
C GLN A 436 8.34 0.30 -6.37
#